data_AF-A0A957HU10-F1
#
_entry.id   AF-A0A957HU10-F1
#
_cell.length_a   1.000
_cell.length_b   1.000
_cell.length_c   1.000
_cell.angle_alpha   90.00
_cell.angle_beta   90.00
_cell.angle_gamma   90.00
#
_symmetry.space_group_name_H-M   'P 1'
#
loop_
_entity.id
_entity.type
_entity.pdbx_description
1 polymer ?
#
loop_
_entity_poly.entity_id
_entity_poly.type
_entity_poly.pdbx_seq_one_letter_code
_entity_poly.pdbx_strand_id
1 'polypeptide(L)' 'MSLLLGRCRIITARLIVQNQENYFTISGTSQATAVITGVVALMLQVDPTLSPDDVKCRLMAAVHPAVGANSTNS' A
#
# COMPACT_ATOMS: atom_id res chain seq x y z
N MET A 1 15.51 34.08 -16.45
CA MET A 1 15.31 33.00 -15.45
C MET A 1 13.81 32.67 -15.44
N SER A 2 13.24 31.90 -16.37
CA SER A 2 13.53 30.51 -16.76
C SER A 2 13.30 29.51 -15.62
N LEU A 3 12.05 29.09 -15.43
CA LEU A 3 11.66 27.73 -15.04
C LEU A 3 10.17 27.53 -15.33
N LEU A 4 9.89 27.26 -16.60
CA LEU A 4 8.68 26.59 -17.09
C LEU A 4 9.11 25.15 -17.39
N LEU A 5 8.80 24.17 -16.52
CA LEU A 5 8.80 22.69 -16.69
C LEU A 5 9.06 22.07 -15.29
N GLY A 6 8.30 21.12 -14.76
CA GLY A 6 7.36 20.22 -15.40
C GLY A 6 6.01 20.28 -14.71
N ARG A 7 4.98 20.28 -15.53
CA ARG A 7 3.59 20.08 -15.16
C ARG A 7 3.55 18.89 -14.19
N CYS A 8 3.27 19.13 -12.91
CA CYS A 8 2.64 18.13 -12.08
C CYS A 8 1.27 17.89 -12.72
N ARG A 9 1.26 17.10 -13.79
CA ARG A 9 0.10 16.31 -14.13
C ARG A 9 0.01 15.34 -12.96
N ILE A 10 -0.67 15.76 -11.90
CA ILE A 10 -1.71 14.91 -11.35
C ILE A 10 -2.49 14.53 -12.60
N ILE A 11 -2.12 13.40 -13.19
CA ILE A 11 -2.85 12.78 -14.29
C ILE A 11 -4.26 12.77 -13.74
N THR A 12 -5.13 13.54 -14.39
CA THR A 12 -6.56 13.56 -14.15
C THR A 12 -6.94 12.15 -13.73
N ALA A 13 -7.30 11.96 -12.45
CA ALA A 13 -8.02 10.79 -12.03
C ALA A 13 -9.37 10.95 -12.69
N ARG A 14 -9.41 10.66 -14.00
CA ARG A 14 -10.63 10.57 -14.76
C ARG A 14 -11.22 9.28 -14.27
N LEU A 15 -11.89 9.38 -13.12
CA LEU A 15 -12.83 8.39 -12.67
C LEU A 15 -13.97 8.45 -13.70
N ILE A 16 -13.76 7.83 -14.85
CA ILE A 16 -14.85 7.50 -15.76
C ILE A 16 -15.62 6.36 -15.07
N VAL A 17 -16.33 6.72 -13.99
CA VAL A 17 -17.42 5.91 -13.47
C VAL A 17 -18.51 5.96 -14.52
N GLN A 18 -18.50 4.97 -15.38
CA GLN A 18 -19.56 4.71 -16.34
C GLN A 18 -19.98 3.24 -16.22
N ASN A 19 -20.19 2.78 -14.99
CA ASN A 19 -21.13 1.69 -14.75
C ASN A 19 -21.66 1.73 -13.31
N GLN A 20 -22.94 1.44 -13.15
CA GLN A 20 -23.67 1.34 -11.89
C GLN A 20 -23.34 0.01 -11.18
N GLU A 21 -22.05 -0.29 -11.05
CA GLU A 21 -21.55 -1.43 -10.30
C GLU A 21 -20.58 -0.84 -9.27
N ASN A 22 -20.94 -0.87 -7.98
CA ASN A 22 -20.22 -0.19 -6.90
C ASN A 22 -18.82 -0.77 -6.58
N TYR A 23 -18.26 -1.59 -7.47
CA TYR A 23 -16.97 -2.26 -7.30
C TYR A 23 -16.04 -1.90 -8.45
N PHE A 24 -14.87 -1.38 -8.10
CA PHE A 24 -13.82 -1.03 -9.04
C PHE A 24 -12.52 -1.71 -8.63
N THR A 25 -11.97 -2.53 -9.53
CA THR A 25 -10.67 -3.17 -9.32
C THR A 25 -9.56 -2.22 -9.74
N ILE A 26 -8.75 -1.83 -8.77
CA ILE A 26 -7.52 -1.08 -8.96
C ILE A 26 -6.33 -1.95 -8.58
N SER A 27 -5.14 -1.59 -9.07
CA SER A 27 -3.87 -2.16 -8.62
C SER A 27 -2.93 -1.02 -8.22
N GLY A 28 -2.15 -1.23 -7.17
CA GLY A 28 -1.18 -0.24 -6.70
C GLY A 28 -0.89 -0.35 -5.22
N THR A 29 0.27 0.18 -4.81
CA THR A 29 0.72 0.18 -3.41
C THR A 29 -0.24 0.92 -2.48
N SER A 30 -1.02 1.89 -2.98
CA SER A 30 -2.03 2.61 -2.20
C SER A 30 -3.08 1.68 -1.57
N GLN A 31 -3.50 0.62 -2.27
CA GLN A 31 -4.44 -0.35 -1.69
C GLN A 31 -3.76 -1.21 -0.63
N ALA A 32 -2.52 -1.63 -0.85
CA ALA A 32 -1.73 -2.35 0.16
C ALA A 32 -1.54 -1.49 1.43
N THR A 33 -1.23 -0.21 1.28
CA THR A 33 -1.11 0.73 2.42
C THR A 33 -2.40 0.80 3.22
N ALA A 34 -3.56 0.87 2.57
CA ALA A 34 -4.85 0.89 3.27
C ALA A 34 -5.07 -0.38 4.13
N VAL A 35 -4.74 -1.55 3.58
CA VAL A 35 -4.86 -2.84 4.31
C VAL A 35 -3.90 -2.89 5.51
N ILE A 36 -2.63 -2.56 5.30
CA ILE A 36 -1.61 -2.60 6.38
C ILE A 36 -1.91 -1.57 7.48
N THR A 37 -2.43 -0.39 7.12
CA THR A 37 -2.86 0.62 8.09
C THR A 37 -3.97 0.07 9.00
N GLY A 38 -4.93 -0.68 8.46
CA GLY A 38 -5.97 -1.33 9.26
C GLY A 38 -5.41 -2.38 10.22
N VAL A 39 -4.45 -3.19 9.76
CA VAL A 39 -3.77 -4.20 10.61
C VAL A 39 -3.03 -3.52 11.77
N VAL A 40 -2.27 -2.46 11.51
CA VAL A 40 -1.57 -1.70 12.55
C VAL A 40 -2.54 -1.05 13.54
N ALA A 41 -3.66 -0.52 13.04
CA ALA A 41 -4.70 0.05 13.89
C ALA A 41 -5.30 -1.00 14.84
N LEU A 42 -5.48 -2.25 14.40
CA LEU A 42 -5.93 -3.35 15.26
C LEU A 42 -4.86 -3.74 16.28
N MET A 43 -3.58 -3.77 15.90
CA MET A 43 -2.48 -4.04 16.84
C MET A 43 -2.45 -3.00 17.97
N LEU A 44 -2.62 -1.72 17.65
CA LEU A 44 -2.67 -0.62 18.62
C LEU A 44 -3.97 -0.60 19.45
N GLN A 45 -5.08 -1.08 18.89
CA GLN A 45 -6.33 -1.23 19.65
C GLN A 45 -6.23 -2.31 20.73
N VAL A 46 -5.50 -3.39 20.46
CA VAL A 46 -5.30 -4.49 21.43
C VAL A 46 -4.30 -4.09 22.51
N ASP A 47 -3.21 -3.44 22.14
CA ASP A 47 -2.20 -2.97 23.08
C ASP A 47 -1.68 -1.59 22.66
N PRO A 48 -2.19 -0.52 23.30
CA PRO A 48 -1.83 0.85 22.94
C PRO A 48 -0.45 1.25 23.44
N THR A 49 0.24 0.39 24.19
CA THR A 49 1.59 0.68 24.70
C THR A 49 2.71 0.22 23.76
N LEU A 50 2.37 -0.44 22.64
CA LEU A 50 3.34 -0.86 21.63
C LEU A 50 4.14 0.32 21.08
N SER A 51 5.47 0.17 21.07
CA SER A 51 6.35 1.07 20.34
C SER A 51 6.21 0.85 18.82
N PRO A 52 6.43 1.88 17.98
CA PRO A 52 6.52 1.72 16.53
C PRO A 52 7.49 0.60 16.10
N ASP A 53 8.56 0.38 16.86
CA ASP A 53 9.51 -0.70 16.61
C ASP A 53 8.90 -2.09 16.87
N ASP A 54 8.06 -2.23 17.90
CA ASP A 54 7.35 -3.48 18.19
C ASP A 54 6.34 -3.80 17.10
N VAL A 55 5.60 -2.79 16.63
CA VAL A 55 4.67 -2.93 15.50
C VAL A 55 5.43 -3.38 14.26
N LYS A 56 6.57 -2.74 13.96
CA LYS A 56 7.41 -3.12 12.82
C LYS A 56 7.92 -4.55 12.94
N CYS A 57 8.43 -4.95 14.11
CA CYS A 57 8.92 -6.31 14.35
C CYS A 57 7.82 -7.34 14.17
N ARG A 58 6.64 -7.13 14.75
CA ARG A 58 5.49 -8.03 14.63
C ARG A 58 4.97 -8.11 13.19
N LEU A 59 4.91 -6.96 12.51
CA LEU A 59 4.48 -6.91 11.12
C LEU A 59 5.45 -7.68 10.22
N MET A 60 6.76 -7.45 10.35
CA MET A 60 7.77 -8.17 9.57
C MET A 60 7.81 -9.67 9.88
N ALA A 61 7.60 -10.05 11.14
CA ALA A 61 7.50 -11.46 11.53
C ALA A 61 6.29 -12.18 10.90
N ALA A 62 5.22 -11.45 10.58
CA ALA A 62 4.03 -12.00 9.94
C ALA A 62 4.12 -12.06 8.40
N VAL A 63 5.13 -11.42 7.79
CA VAL A 63 5.26 -11.34 6.33
C VAL A 63 5.82 -12.66 5.78
N HIS A 64 5.19 -13.15 4.71
CA HIS A 64 5.73 -14.22 3.89
C HIS A 64 6.54 -13.61 2.73
N PRO A 65 7.84 -13.96 2.57
CA PRO A 65 8.65 -13.45 1.48
C PRO A 65 8.09 -13.86 0.11
N ALA A 66 7.95 -12.91 -0.80
CA ALA A 66 7.47 -13.14 -2.16
C ALA A 66 8.56 -13.70 -3.10
N VAL A 67 9.54 -14.44 -2.58
CA VAL A 67 10.52 -15.14 -3.41
C VAL A 67 9.80 -16.28 -4.13
N GLY A 68 9.54 -16.09 -5.41
CA GLY A 68 9.15 -17.18 -6.30
C GLY A 68 10.28 -18.20 -6.38
N ALA A 69 9.98 -19.47 -6.17
CA ALA A 69 10.93 -20.58 -6.23
C ALA A 69 11.47 -20.87 -7.66
N ASN A 70 11.52 -19.88 -8.56
CA ASN A 70 11.86 -20.06 -9.97
C ASN A 70 13.15 -19.34 -10.42
N SER A 71 13.95 -18.80 -9.49
CA SER A 71 15.34 -18.43 -9.80
C SER A 71 16.25 -19.64 -9.67
N THR A 72 16.00 -20.68 -10.47
CA THR A 72 16.94 -21.78 -10.69
C THR A 72 18.06 -21.26 -11.58
N ASN A 73 19.13 -20.75 -10.96
CA ASN A 73 20.41 -20.58 -11.64
C ASN A 73 20.94 -21.97 -12.04
N SER A 74 20.87 -22.27 -13.34
CA SER A 74 21.65 -23.32 -14.01
C SER A 74 22.30 -22.70 -15.24
#